data_AF-A0A0B7KLJ0-F1
#
_entry.id   AF-A0A0B7KLJ0-F1
#
_cell.length_a   1.000
_cell.length_b   1.000
_cell.length_c   1.000
_cell.angle_alpha   90.00
_cell.angle_beta   90.00
_cell.angle_gamma   90.00
#
_symmetry.space_group_name_H-M   'P 1'
#
loop_
_entity.id
_entity.type
_entity.pdbx_description
1 polymer ?
#
loop_
_entity_poly.entity_id
_entity_poly.type
_entity_poly.pdbx_seq_one_letter_code
_entity_poly.pdbx_strand_id
1 'polypeptide(L)'
;MNTNGWSYLGGQGGTLLYPTQSKAYSYGRNSSSELSGSHQWLSETATFAAWRSAALDCVDELHWWANGVIAIQSGTEHPTVHHLHFSRVVLLVPVKEILVLLMSITKDAGDISHQTTPANVYMAEQEVIRWAHRDESKARLAAIHCGCVFWHLRRFSNMAFYEPQSVFHATLALWAYSYYISQTTMPRPEEPGQISDDEEDYPGASAASLEEEGNDLDIDGIENPGFIWLDRPNDDEMVQYFVRSGRPANMKAYVSGVGDIYETKSPAKILRHGLRILESVAFAWGRDRDYVDILQKAERVMLGRGA
;
A
#
# COMPACT_ATOMS: atom_id res chain seq x y z
N MET A 1 47.95 -11.81 16.81
CA MET A 1 48.72 -10.57 17.05
C MET A 1 49.39 -10.16 15.75
N ASN A 2 49.25 -8.87 15.43
CA ASN A 2 49.78 -8.06 14.32
C ASN A 2 49.32 -8.41 12.89
N THR A 3 48.40 -7.67 12.25
CA THR A 3 48.29 -6.22 11.90
C THR A 3 49.18 -5.79 10.73
N ASN A 4 48.56 -5.59 9.56
CA ASN A 4 48.96 -4.67 8.50
C ASN A 4 47.62 -4.05 8.00
N GLY A 5 47.30 -2.77 8.13
CA GLY A 5 48.14 -1.58 8.17
C GLY A 5 48.00 -0.83 6.84
N TRP A 6 46.89 -0.11 6.64
CA TRP A 6 46.79 0.91 5.59
C TRP A 6 46.66 2.27 6.27
N SER A 7 47.74 3.03 6.15
CA SER A 7 47.95 4.35 6.73
C SER A 7 47.29 5.45 5.90
N TYR A 8 46.68 6.39 6.61
CA TYR A 8 46.34 7.73 6.14
C TYR A 8 47.59 8.46 5.62
N LEU A 9 47.48 9.09 4.45
CA LEU A 9 48.26 10.26 4.06
C LEU A 9 47.28 11.37 3.68
N GLY A 10 47.21 12.38 4.54
CA GLY A 10 46.62 13.69 4.21
C GLY A 10 47.65 14.57 3.49
N GLY A 11 47.16 15.51 2.68
CA GLY A 11 48.01 16.54 2.09
C GLY A 11 47.38 17.35 0.96
N GLN A 12 46.49 18.28 1.33
CA GLN A 12 46.25 19.62 0.76
C GLN A 12 46.02 19.86 -0.76
N GLY A 13 44.93 20.60 -1.02
CA GLY A 13 44.98 21.77 -1.91
C GLY A 13 44.27 21.66 -3.25
N GLY A 14 42.96 21.86 -3.28
CA GLY A 14 42.19 22.00 -4.52
C GLY A 14 40.81 22.59 -4.27
N THR A 15 40.73 23.91 -4.30
CA THR A 15 39.50 24.73 -4.17
C THR A 15 38.50 24.36 -5.27
N LEU A 16 37.38 23.71 -4.91
CA LEU A 16 36.21 23.63 -5.78
C LEU A 16 35.23 24.75 -5.40
N LEU A 17 35.09 25.68 -6.34
CA LEU A 17 34.22 26.84 -6.31
C LEU A 17 32.75 26.38 -6.28
N TYR A 18 32.04 26.72 -5.22
CA TYR A 18 30.58 26.69 -5.18
C TYR A 18 30.03 27.83 -6.05
N PRO A 19 29.02 27.60 -6.91
CA PRO A 19 28.19 28.68 -7.40
C PRO A 19 27.25 29.13 -6.28
N THR A 20 27.63 30.18 -5.55
CA THR A 20 26.72 30.99 -4.76
C THR A 20 26.02 31.97 -5.68
N GLN A 21 24.77 31.69 -6.06
CA GLN A 21 23.82 32.75 -6.42
C GLN A 21 22.59 32.64 -5.54
N SER A 22 22.57 33.50 -4.53
CA SER A 22 21.38 33.90 -3.80
C SER A 22 20.41 34.58 -4.78
N LYS A 23 19.30 33.92 -5.07
CA LYS A 23 18.07 34.63 -5.48
C LYS A 23 17.18 34.69 -4.26
N ALA A 24 17.16 35.85 -3.61
CA ALA A 24 16.16 36.20 -2.63
C ALA A 24 14.77 36.10 -3.28
N TYR A 25 13.98 35.12 -2.88
CA TYR A 25 12.56 35.08 -3.21
C TYR A 25 11.87 36.16 -2.36
N SER A 26 11.50 37.26 -3.01
CA SER A 26 10.65 38.29 -2.44
C SER A 26 9.29 37.69 -2.10
N TYR A 27 8.91 37.68 -0.82
CA TYR A 27 7.54 37.38 -0.41
C TYR A 27 6.62 38.51 -0.91
N GLY A 28 5.99 38.27 -2.05
CA GLY A 28 4.87 39.06 -2.53
C GLY A 28 3.68 38.85 -1.60
N ARG A 29 3.34 39.89 -0.82
CA ARG A 29 2.07 40.01 -0.11
C ARG A 29 0.96 40.08 -1.15
N ASN A 30 0.31 38.95 -1.42
CA ASN A 30 -0.97 38.94 -2.13
C ASN A 30 -2.13 38.88 -1.13
N SER A 31 -3.03 39.81 -1.38
CA SER A 31 -4.25 40.15 -0.69
C SER A 31 -5.20 38.98 -0.50
N SER A 32 -5.92 39.04 0.61
CA SER A 32 -7.12 38.29 0.91
C SER A 32 -8.12 38.33 -0.25
N SER A 33 -8.33 37.19 -0.90
CA SER A 33 -9.56 36.92 -1.66
C SER A 33 -9.79 35.41 -1.76
N GLU A 34 -10.86 34.98 -1.09
CA GLU A 34 -11.82 33.98 -1.56
C GLU A 34 -11.57 32.49 -1.25
N LEU A 35 -12.18 32.12 -0.12
CA LEU A 35 -12.90 30.87 0.14
C LEU A 35 -13.54 30.22 -1.10
N SER A 36 -12.82 29.25 -1.68
CA SER A 36 -13.39 28.02 -2.25
C SER A 36 -12.27 27.00 -2.32
N GLY A 37 -11.81 26.54 -1.15
CA GLY A 37 -10.71 25.59 -1.05
C GLY A 37 -11.15 24.22 -1.55
N SER A 38 -10.93 23.94 -2.83
CA SER A 38 -10.88 22.57 -3.31
C SER A 38 -9.82 21.85 -2.47
N HIS A 39 -10.24 20.87 -1.67
CA HIS A 39 -9.31 20.04 -0.91
C HIS A 39 -8.52 19.18 -1.90
N GLN A 40 -7.41 19.73 -2.41
CA GLN A 40 -6.54 19.04 -3.35
C GLN A 40 -5.99 17.78 -2.70
N TRP A 41 -6.13 16.64 -3.39
CA TRP A 41 -5.62 15.38 -2.88
C TRP A 41 -4.09 15.39 -2.85
N LEU A 42 -3.48 15.04 -1.72
CA LEU A 42 -2.03 15.10 -1.52
C LEU A 42 -1.28 14.28 -2.58
N SER A 43 -1.76 13.08 -2.90
CA SER A 43 -1.14 12.20 -3.92
C SER A 43 -1.17 12.79 -5.33
N GLU A 44 -2.11 13.68 -5.65
CA GLU A 44 -2.17 14.42 -6.92
C GLU A 44 -1.27 15.65 -6.94
N THR A 45 -0.73 16.05 -5.78
CA THR A 45 0.21 17.18 -5.72
C THR A 45 1.57 16.73 -6.24
N ALA A 46 2.03 17.32 -7.33
CA ALA A 46 3.30 16.96 -7.98
C ALA A 46 4.49 16.92 -7.00
N THR A 47 4.58 17.88 -6.08
CA THR A 47 5.62 17.93 -5.05
C THR A 47 5.60 16.71 -4.13
N PHE A 48 4.41 16.29 -3.69
CA PHE A 48 4.26 15.13 -2.82
C PHE A 48 4.55 13.83 -3.58
N ALA A 49 4.06 13.70 -4.82
CA ALA A 49 4.34 12.53 -5.66
C ALA A 49 5.84 12.37 -5.94
N ALA A 50 6.55 13.47 -6.23
CA ALA A 50 8.00 13.48 -6.42
C ALA A 50 8.74 13.11 -5.13
N TRP A 51 8.36 13.70 -3.98
CA TRP A 51 8.94 13.36 -2.69
C TRP A 51 8.75 11.88 -2.33
N ARG A 52 7.53 11.35 -2.49
CA ARG A 52 7.22 9.95 -2.17
C ARG A 52 8.01 8.98 -3.06
N SER A 53 8.18 9.32 -4.33
CA SER A 53 8.98 8.50 -5.26
C SER A 53 10.45 8.52 -4.88
N ALA A 54 11.04 9.70 -4.65
CA ALA A 54 12.43 9.83 -4.20
C ALA A 54 12.68 9.14 -2.84
N ALA A 55 11.70 9.16 -1.94
CA ALA A 55 11.77 8.43 -0.68
C ALA A 55 11.82 6.92 -0.91
N LEU A 56 10.96 6.38 -1.79
CA LEU A 56 10.97 4.95 -2.15
C LEU A 56 12.28 4.55 -2.83
N ASP A 57 12.83 5.38 -3.71
CA ASP A 57 14.12 5.13 -4.37
C ASP A 57 15.25 4.99 -3.34
N CYS A 58 15.26 5.83 -2.30
CA CYS A 58 16.21 5.70 -1.19
C CYS A 58 16.05 4.35 -0.45
N VAL A 59 14.81 3.89 -0.24
CA VAL A 59 14.55 2.59 0.42
C VAL A 59 14.95 1.43 -0.50
N ASP A 60 14.81 1.57 -1.82
CA ASP A 60 15.22 0.57 -2.82
C ASP A 60 16.74 0.40 -2.84
N GLU A 61 17.50 1.49 -2.84
CA GLU A 61 18.96 1.45 -2.69
C GLU A 61 19.38 0.71 -1.42
N LEU A 62 18.79 1.05 -0.26
CA LEU A 62 19.09 0.36 0.99
C LEU A 62 18.73 -1.14 0.96
N HIS A 63 17.65 -1.48 0.25
CA HIS A 63 17.21 -2.87 0.09
C HIS A 63 18.13 -3.66 -0.85
N TRP A 64 18.68 -3.04 -1.89
CA TRP A 64 19.72 -3.63 -2.71
C TRP A 64 20.92 -4.04 -1.85
N TRP A 65 21.41 -3.13 -0.99
CA TRP A 65 22.50 -3.43 -0.07
C TRP A 65 22.14 -4.56 0.90
N ALA A 66 20.94 -4.55 1.46
CA ALA A 66 20.45 -5.61 2.33
C ALA A 66 20.43 -6.97 1.61
N ASN A 67 19.96 -7.03 0.36
CA ASN A 67 19.97 -8.24 -0.45
C ASN A 67 21.37 -8.82 -0.64
N GLY A 68 22.40 -7.97 -0.79
CA GLY A 68 23.80 -8.39 -0.82
C GLY A 68 24.23 -9.11 0.46
N VAL A 69 23.79 -8.62 1.63
CA VAL A 69 24.07 -9.27 2.93
C VAL A 69 23.31 -10.59 3.07
N ILE A 70 22.05 -10.64 2.67
CA ILE A 70 21.20 -11.85 2.70
C ILE A 70 21.83 -12.95 1.83
N ALA A 71 22.35 -12.60 0.65
CA ALA A 71 23.03 -13.54 -0.23
C ALA A 71 24.25 -14.19 0.45
N ILE A 72 25.04 -13.41 1.19
CA ILE A 72 26.17 -13.92 1.99
C ILE A 72 25.68 -14.79 3.16
N GLN A 73 24.52 -14.48 3.73
CA GLN A 73 23.90 -15.20 4.85
C GLN A 73 22.98 -16.36 4.42
N SER A 74 23.21 -16.92 3.23
CA SER A 74 22.46 -18.09 2.70
C SER A 74 20.94 -17.89 2.71
N GLY A 75 20.46 -16.67 2.44
CA GLY A 75 19.03 -16.36 2.39
C GLY A 75 18.40 -15.99 3.73
N THR A 76 19.19 -15.82 4.80
CA THR A 76 18.67 -15.37 6.09
C THR A 76 18.43 -13.87 6.07
N GLU A 77 17.19 -13.43 6.26
CA GLU A 77 16.87 -11.99 6.33
C GLU A 77 17.23 -11.42 7.71
N HIS A 78 17.92 -10.29 7.72
CA HIS A 78 18.20 -9.53 8.94
C HIS A 78 17.10 -8.50 9.23
N PRO A 79 16.99 -7.97 10.47
CA PRO A 79 15.92 -7.05 10.87
C PRO A 79 15.75 -5.79 10.01
N THR A 80 16.80 -5.33 9.34
CA THR A 80 16.69 -4.18 8.42
C THR A 80 15.71 -4.46 7.29
N VAL A 81 15.62 -5.70 6.78
CA VAL A 81 14.70 -6.08 5.70
C VAL A 81 13.25 -5.84 6.12
N HIS A 82 12.90 -6.22 7.36
CA HIS A 82 11.62 -5.89 7.97
C HIS A 82 11.33 -4.39 7.93
N HIS A 83 12.27 -3.58 8.42
CA HIS A 83 12.11 -2.14 8.46
C HIS A 83 11.97 -1.54 7.06
N LEU A 84 12.71 -2.02 6.07
CA LEU A 84 12.63 -1.55 4.69
C LEU A 84 11.26 -1.86 4.06
N HIS A 85 10.71 -3.06 4.28
CA HIS A 85 9.34 -3.36 3.83
C HIS A 85 8.30 -2.51 4.57
N PHE A 86 8.43 -2.39 5.89
CA PHE A 86 7.49 -1.62 6.69
C PHE A 86 7.54 -0.11 6.36
N SER A 87 8.72 0.45 6.07
CA SER A 87 8.87 1.82 5.59
C SER A 87 8.09 2.07 4.29
N ARG A 88 8.09 1.11 3.36
CA ARG A 88 7.28 1.23 2.13
C ARG A 88 5.79 1.20 2.44
N VAL A 89 5.33 0.37 3.38
CA VAL A 89 3.94 0.40 3.86
C VAL A 89 3.59 1.79 4.41
N VAL A 90 4.45 2.37 5.27
CA VAL A 90 4.23 3.71 5.84
C VAL A 90 4.19 4.81 4.77
N LEU A 91 5.04 4.73 3.74
CA LEU A 91 5.08 5.73 2.66
C LEU A 91 3.92 5.63 1.67
N LEU A 92 3.36 4.43 1.50
CA LEU A 92 2.37 4.15 0.45
C LEU A 92 0.92 4.17 0.96
N VAL A 93 0.69 3.96 2.26
CA VAL A 93 -0.65 3.69 2.80
C VAL A 93 -1.19 4.88 3.60
N PRO A 94 -2.46 5.30 3.38
CA PRO A 94 -3.14 6.30 4.20
C PRO A 94 -3.60 5.70 5.54
N VAL A 95 -2.64 5.28 6.39
CA VAL A 95 -2.91 4.53 7.62
C VAL A 95 -3.82 5.32 8.56
N LYS A 96 -3.63 6.64 8.65
CA LYS A 96 -4.41 7.50 9.54
C LYS A 96 -5.89 7.44 9.17
N GLU A 97 -6.21 7.54 7.89
CA GLU A 97 -7.57 7.49 7.38
C GLU A 97 -8.16 6.10 7.55
N ILE A 98 -7.38 5.04 7.28
CA ILE A 98 -7.79 3.66 7.56
C ILE A 98 -8.13 3.48 9.04
N LEU A 99 -7.35 4.05 9.96
CA LEU A 99 -7.63 4.00 11.40
C LEU A 99 -8.91 4.74 11.78
N VAL A 100 -9.17 5.93 11.22
CA VAL A 100 -10.43 6.67 11.45
C VAL A 100 -11.64 5.80 11.06
N LEU A 101 -11.56 5.14 9.90
CA LEU A 101 -12.61 4.23 9.44
C LEU A 101 -12.77 3.03 10.35
N LEU A 102 -11.65 2.40 10.71
CA LEU A 102 -11.63 1.25 11.62
C LEU A 102 -12.30 1.57 12.95
N MET A 103 -11.95 2.70 13.58
CA MET A 103 -12.53 3.10 14.86
C MET A 103 -14.01 3.46 14.75
N SER A 104 -14.42 4.05 13.62
CA SER A 104 -15.83 4.30 13.34
C SER A 104 -16.65 3.00 13.27
N ILE A 105 -16.15 1.98 12.57
CA ILE A 105 -16.88 0.71 12.41
C ILE A 105 -16.86 -0.16 13.66
N THR A 106 -15.80 -0.10 14.47
CA THR A 106 -15.71 -0.84 15.74
C THR A 106 -16.44 -0.14 16.87
N LYS A 107 -16.90 1.11 16.66
CA LYS A 107 -17.47 2.00 17.69
C LYS A 107 -16.50 2.21 18.87
N ASP A 108 -15.21 2.05 18.61
CA ASP A 108 -14.15 2.20 19.60
C ASP A 108 -13.57 3.61 19.49
N ALA A 109 -14.40 4.60 19.80
CA ALA A 109 -14.04 6.00 19.63
C ALA A 109 -12.88 6.44 20.54
N GLY A 110 -12.63 5.70 21.64
CA GLY A 110 -11.52 5.94 22.58
C GLY A 110 -11.25 7.43 22.85
N ASP A 111 -9.98 7.79 22.91
CA ASP A 111 -9.50 9.18 23.03
C ASP A 111 -9.54 9.96 21.69
N ILE A 112 -9.93 9.30 20.60
CA ILE A 112 -9.97 9.87 19.24
C ILE A 112 -11.40 10.14 18.75
N SER A 113 -12.37 10.26 19.66
CA SER A 113 -13.78 10.49 19.31
C SER A 113 -14.01 11.73 18.44
N HIS A 114 -13.18 12.76 18.64
CA HIS A 114 -13.14 13.97 17.81
C HIS A 114 -12.70 13.71 16.36
N GLN A 115 -11.95 12.63 16.12
CA GLN A 115 -11.53 12.22 14.78
C GLN A 115 -12.59 11.35 14.08
N THR A 116 -13.50 10.70 14.82
CA THR A 116 -14.55 9.82 14.26
C THR A 116 -15.88 10.55 13.99
N THR A 117 -15.86 11.86 13.72
CA THR A 117 -17.07 12.60 13.33
C THR A 117 -17.56 12.13 11.96
N PRO A 118 -18.88 12.23 11.64
CA PRO A 118 -19.39 11.81 10.34
C PRO A 118 -18.67 12.45 9.14
N ALA A 119 -18.28 13.72 9.27
CA ALA A 119 -17.52 14.42 8.24
C ALA A 119 -16.11 13.85 8.06
N ASN A 120 -15.38 13.59 9.16
CA ASN A 120 -14.03 13.02 9.09
C ASN A 120 -14.04 11.58 8.56
N VAL A 121 -15.04 10.77 8.97
CA VAL A 121 -15.22 9.41 8.46
C VAL A 121 -15.46 9.42 6.96
N TYR A 122 -16.35 10.30 6.48
CA TYR A 122 -16.58 10.46 5.04
C TYR A 122 -15.30 10.87 4.30
N MET A 123 -14.55 11.85 4.81
CA MET A 123 -13.28 12.28 4.18
C MET A 123 -12.23 11.16 4.17
N ALA A 124 -12.11 10.40 5.26
CA ALA A 124 -11.22 9.26 5.34
C ALA A 124 -11.61 8.15 4.35
N GLU A 125 -12.90 7.88 4.18
CA GLU A 125 -13.40 6.91 3.22
C GLU A 125 -13.06 7.32 1.78
N GLN A 126 -13.28 8.59 1.43
CA GLN A 126 -12.90 9.12 0.13
C GLN A 126 -11.39 9.01 -0.13
N GLU A 127 -10.56 9.24 0.89
CA GLU A 127 -9.11 9.09 0.79
C GLU A 127 -8.71 7.64 0.50
N VAL A 128 -9.26 6.68 1.23
CA VAL A 128 -8.93 5.26 1.05
C VAL A 128 -9.46 4.72 -0.28
N ILE A 129 -10.64 5.15 -0.73
CA ILE A 129 -11.17 4.83 -2.07
C ILE A 129 -10.24 5.37 -3.16
N ARG A 130 -9.80 6.63 -3.06
CA ARG A 130 -8.85 7.21 -4.03
C ARG A 130 -7.53 6.45 -4.05
N TRP A 131 -6.98 6.12 -2.88
CA TRP A 131 -5.78 5.31 -2.79
C TRP A 131 -5.96 3.94 -3.45
N ALA A 132 -7.04 3.22 -3.14
CA ALA A 132 -7.27 1.88 -3.66
C ALA A 132 -7.53 1.84 -5.18
N HIS A 133 -8.27 2.83 -5.73
CA HIS A 133 -8.75 2.79 -7.11
C HIS A 133 -8.04 3.75 -8.07
N ARG A 134 -7.57 4.92 -7.60
CA ARG A 134 -6.89 5.92 -8.45
C ARG A 134 -5.37 5.83 -8.38
N ASP A 135 -4.82 5.60 -7.19
CA ASP A 135 -3.39 5.33 -6.99
C ASP A 135 -3.12 3.81 -6.88
N GLU A 136 -3.80 3.06 -7.74
CA GLU A 136 -3.93 1.60 -7.64
C GLU A 136 -2.59 0.85 -7.73
N SER A 137 -1.62 1.38 -8.49
CA SER A 137 -0.28 0.81 -8.58
C SER A 137 0.46 0.91 -7.25
N LYS A 138 0.33 2.03 -6.54
CA LYS A 138 0.91 2.23 -5.22
C LYS A 138 0.17 1.43 -4.15
N ALA A 139 -1.15 1.26 -4.27
CA ALA A 139 -1.92 0.38 -3.40
C ALA A 139 -1.50 -1.09 -3.56
N ARG A 140 -1.32 -1.57 -4.79
CA ARG A 140 -0.80 -2.93 -5.07
C ARG A 140 0.64 -3.12 -4.57
N LEU A 141 1.50 -2.12 -4.78
CA LEU A 141 2.86 -2.14 -4.24
C LEU A 141 2.86 -2.21 -2.70
N ALA A 142 1.96 -1.47 -2.04
CA ALA A 142 1.79 -1.57 -0.60
C ALA A 142 1.33 -2.96 -0.17
N ALA A 143 0.41 -3.59 -0.90
CA ALA A 143 -0.08 -4.95 -0.61
C ALA A 143 1.06 -5.99 -0.68
N ILE A 144 1.95 -5.89 -1.67
CA ILE A 144 3.18 -6.70 -1.74
C ILE A 144 3.99 -6.54 -0.46
N HIS A 145 4.30 -5.29 -0.06
CA HIS A 145 5.15 -5.07 1.11
C HIS A 145 4.48 -5.46 2.43
N CYS A 146 3.15 -5.44 2.53
CA CYS A 146 2.43 -6.03 3.65
C CYS A 146 2.67 -7.55 3.72
N GLY A 147 2.61 -8.23 2.57
CA GLY A 147 2.95 -9.65 2.45
C GLY A 147 4.42 -9.94 2.79
N CYS A 148 5.36 -9.11 2.35
CA CYS A 148 6.78 -9.22 2.73
C CYS A 148 6.99 -9.07 4.25
N VAL A 149 6.29 -8.14 4.91
CA VAL A 149 6.31 -8.01 6.38
C VAL A 149 5.83 -9.31 7.05
N PHE A 150 4.73 -9.91 6.58
CA PHE A 150 4.23 -11.19 7.09
C PHE A 150 5.18 -12.36 6.81
N TRP A 151 5.84 -12.38 5.65
CA TRP A 151 6.85 -13.37 5.32
C TRP A 151 8.04 -13.29 6.29
N HIS A 152 8.59 -12.09 6.47
CA HIS A 152 9.73 -11.84 7.33
C HIS A 152 9.44 -12.28 8.76
N LEU A 153 8.35 -11.80 9.35
CA LEU A 153 8.04 -12.05 10.76
C LEU A 153 7.80 -13.53 11.07
N ARG A 154 7.22 -14.30 10.14
CA ARG A 154 7.02 -15.74 10.36
C ARG A 154 8.32 -16.55 10.38
N ARG A 155 9.43 -16.00 9.87
CA ARG A 155 10.69 -16.73 9.66
C ARG A 155 11.86 -16.18 10.46
N PHE A 156 11.91 -14.85 10.59
CA PHE A 156 13.08 -14.11 11.04
C PHE A 156 12.75 -13.13 12.18
N SER A 157 11.53 -13.22 12.75
CA SER A 157 11.16 -12.43 13.93
C SER A 157 12.18 -12.62 15.06
N ASN A 158 12.52 -11.51 15.71
CA ASN A 158 13.35 -11.47 16.91
C ASN A 158 12.52 -11.09 18.15
N MET A 159 11.19 -11.15 18.06
CA MET A 159 10.26 -10.72 19.11
C MET A 159 10.55 -9.27 19.56
N ALA A 160 10.95 -8.41 18.62
CA ALA A 160 11.35 -7.05 18.90
C ALA A 160 10.14 -6.13 19.11
N PHE A 161 10.32 -5.05 19.88
CA PHE A 161 9.23 -4.15 20.30
C PHE A 161 8.47 -3.48 19.15
N TYR A 162 9.08 -3.36 17.97
CA TYR A 162 8.46 -2.73 16.79
C TYR A 162 7.62 -3.71 15.96
N GLU A 163 7.81 -5.02 16.13
CA GLU A 163 7.15 -6.03 15.31
C GLU A 163 5.61 -6.02 15.48
N PRO A 164 5.05 -5.95 16.70
CA PRO A 164 3.58 -5.88 16.86
C PRO A 164 2.94 -4.72 16.11
N GLN A 165 3.59 -3.54 16.15
CA GLN A 165 3.08 -2.36 15.45
C GLN A 165 3.10 -2.56 13.94
N SER A 166 4.17 -3.14 13.40
CA SER A 166 4.28 -3.41 11.96
C SER A 166 3.20 -4.40 11.46
N VAL A 167 2.92 -5.46 12.25
CA VAL A 167 1.86 -6.43 11.94
C VAL A 167 0.52 -5.75 11.89
N PHE A 168 0.22 -4.93 12.89
CA PHE A 168 -1.04 -4.20 12.96
C PHE A 168 -1.24 -3.32 11.72
N HIS A 169 -0.24 -2.50 11.37
CA HIS A 169 -0.33 -1.60 10.22
C HIS A 169 -0.41 -2.34 8.88
N ALA A 170 0.40 -3.39 8.68
CA ALA A 170 0.34 -4.21 7.47
C ALA A 170 -1.01 -4.94 7.34
N THR A 171 -1.57 -5.39 8.46
CA THR A 171 -2.91 -6.01 8.49
C THR A 171 -3.98 -5.02 8.08
N LEU A 172 -3.95 -3.79 8.63
CA LEU A 172 -4.93 -2.75 8.29
C LEU A 172 -4.83 -2.31 6.83
N ALA A 173 -3.62 -2.14 6.32
CA ALA A 173 -3.38 -1.80 4.93
C ALA A 173 -3.96 -2.86 3.99
N LEU A 174 -3.65 -4.14 4.23
CA LEU A 174 -4.12 -5.24 3.41
C LEU A 174 -5.64 -5.46 3.53
N TRP A 175 -6.19 -5.30 4.74
CA TRP A 175 -7.64 -5.34 4.99
C TRP A 175 -8.37 -4.25 4.20
N ALA A 176 -7.91 -3.00 4.30
CA ALA A 176 -8.54 -1.88 3.60
C ALA A 176 -8.47 -2.09 2.08
N TYR A 177 -7.29 -2.44 1.55
CA TYR A 177 -7.13 -2.73 0.12
C TYR A 177 -8.11 -3.82 -0.35
N SER A 178 -8.15 -4.96 0.36
CA SER A 178 -9.07 -6.06 0.07
C SER A 178 -10.55 -5.63 0.11
N TYR A 179 -10.93 -4.83 1.13
CA TYR A 179 -12.32 -4.38 1.31
C TYR A 179 -12.78 -3.45 0.19
N TYR A 180 -11.96 -2.48 -0.22
CA TYR A 180 -12.36 -1.52 -1.26
C TYR A 180 -12.31 -2.12 -2.67
N ILE A 181 -11.34 -2.99 -2.96
CA ILE A 181 -11.29 -3.67 -4.27
C ILE A 181 -12.44 -4.68 -4.42
N SER A 182 -12.75 -5.47 -3.39
CA SER A 182 -13.82 -6.48 -3.46
C SER A 182 -15.22 -5.89 -3.62
N GLN A 183 -15.44 -4.64 -3.19
CA GLN A 183 -16.72 -3.95 -3.38
C GLN A 183 -17.00 -3.56 -4.83
N THR A 184 -15.96 -3.34 -5.64
CA THR A 184 -16.12 -3.02 -7.07
C THR A 184 -16.50 -4.25 -7.90
N THR A 185 -16.27 -5.46 -7.39
CA THR A 185 -16.60 -6.71 -8.07
C THR A 185 -18.07 -7.15 -7.87
N MET A 186 -18.84 -6.44 -7.04
CA MET A 186 -20.27 -6.70 -6.91
C MET A 186 -21.00 -6.19 -8.17
N PRO A 187 -21.76 -7.05 -8.89
CA PRO A 187 -22.59 -6.57 -9.98
C PRO A 187 -23.59 -5.56 -9.40
N ARG A 188 -23.60 -4.34 -9.93
CA ARG A 188 -24.67 -3.37 -9.66
C ARG A 188 -26.00 -4.07 -9.95
N PRO A 189 -27.02 -4.00 -9.07
CA PRO A 189 -28.34 -4.52 -9.41
C PRO A 189 -28.76 -3.89 -10.73
N GLU A 190 -28.99 -4.72 -11.74
CA GLU A 190 -29.58 -4.27 -13.00
C GLU A 190 -30.89 -3.57 -12.66
N GLU A 191 -30.99 -2.30 -13.02
CA GLU A 191 -32.26 -1.58 -12.86
C GLU A 191 -33.30 -2.27 -13.76
N PRO A 192 -34.49 -2.62 -13.22
CA PRO A 192 -35.49 -3.30 -14.01
C PRO A 192 -36.10 -2.35 -15.04
N GLY A 193 -35.73 -2.58 -16.30
CA GLY A 193 -36.55 -2.32 -17.48
C GLY A 193 -36.58 -0.88 -18.00
N GLN A 194 -35.90 -0.67 -19.13
CA GLN A 194 -36.52 0.04 -20.25
C GLN A 194 -36.52 -0.89 -21.46
N ILE A 195 -37.70 -1.48 -21.70
CA ILE A 195 -38.11 -1.90 -23.02
C ILE A 195 -38.23 -0.61 -23.83
N SER A 196 -37.39 -0.47 -24.86
CA SER A 196 -37.72 0.37 -26.01
C SER A 196 -37.58 -0.52 -27.23
N ASP A 197 -38.73 -0.97 -27.71
CA ASP A 197 -38.94 -1.31 -29.11
C ASP A 197 -38.43 -0.14 -29.98
N ASP A 198 -37.64 -0.46 -31.00
CA ASP A 198 -37.82 0.00 -32.38
C ASP A 198 -36.58 -0.36 -33.21
N GLU A 199 -36.77 -1.37 -34.08
CA GLU A 199 -35.94 -1.61 -35.26
C GLU A 199 -36.14 -0.44 -36.24
N GLU A 200 -35.10 0.37 -36.48
CA GLU A 200 -34.98 1.09 -37.76
C GLU A 200 -33.57 0.99 -38.34
N ASP A 201 -33.55 0.47 -39.56
CA ASP A 201 -32.47 0.26 -40.50
C ASP A 201 -31.90 1.60 -41.02
N TYR A 202 -30.60 1.85 -40.86
CA TYR A 202 -29.87 2.83 -41.67
C TYR A 202 -28.41 2.40 -41.89
N PRO A 203 -27.94 2.29 -43.15
CA PRO A 203 -26.56 1.97 -43.45
C PRO A 203 -25.71 3.23 -43.54
N GLY A 204 -24.55 3.21 -42.89
CA GLY A 204 -23.38 4.02 -43.27
C GLY A 204 -23.25 5.39 -42.62
N ALA A 205 -22.48 5.46 -41.53
CA ALA A 205 -21.58 6.57 -41.25
C ALA A 205 -20.50 6.09 -40.27
N SER A 206 -19.26 5.98 -40.75
CA SER A 206 -18.11 5.67 -39.91
C SER A 206 -17.87 6.82 -38.93
N ALA A 207 -17.95 6.53 -37.65
CA ALA A 207 -17.37 7.35 -36.61
C ALA A 207 -16.49 6.44 -35.76
N ALA A 208 -15.18 6.60 -35.94
CA ALA A 208 -14.13 5.95 -35.17
C ALA A 208 -14.35 6.23 -33.68
N SER A 209 -14.86 5.24 -32.96
CA SER A 209 -14.60 5.09 -31.53
C SER A 209 -13.19 4.53 -31.41
N LEU A 210 -12.28 5.39 -30.99
CA LEU A 210 -10.98 4.98 -30.47
C LEU A 210 -11.25 4.10 -29.25
N GLU A 211 -11.26 2.79 -29.48
CA GLU A 211 -10.93 1.82 -28.44
C GLU A 211 -9.49 2.18 -28.02
N GLU A 212 -9.33 2.72 -26.81
CA GLU A 212 -8.06 2.61 -26.12
C GLU A 212 -7.88 1.13 -25.79
N GLU A 213 -7.50 0.35 -26.80
CA GLU A 213 -6.75 -0.88 -26.64
C GLU A 213 -5.52 -0.50 -25.83
N GLY A 214 -5.61 -0.71 -24.52
CA GLY A 214 -4.45 -0.79 -23.66
C GLY A 214 -3.53 -1.81 -24.30
N ASN A 215 -2.45 -1.29 -24.86
CA ASN A 215 -1.39 -2.02 -25.51
C ASN A 215 -0.72 -2.89 -24.43
N ASP A 216 -1.39 -3.99 -24.05
CA ASP A 216 -0.75 -5.17 -23.51
C ASP A 216 0.23 -5.57 -24.60
N LEU A 217 1.48 -5.14 -24.43
CA LEU A 217 2.59 -5.67 -25.19
C LEU A 217 2.64 -7.14 -24.79
N ASP A 218 1.86 -7.97 -25.50
CA ASP A 218 2.06 -9.39 -25.68
C ASP A 218 3.46 -9.54 -26.28
N ILE A 219 4.47 -9.46 -25.41
CA ILE A 219 5.84 -9.82 -25.73
C ILE A 219 5.80 -11.33 -25.94
N ASP A 220 5.64 -11.72 -27.20
CA ASP A 220 5.94 -13.03 -27.77
C ASP A 220 5.49 -14.25 -26.93
N GLY A 221 4.19 -14.54 -26.90
CA GLY A 221 3.70 -15.89 -26.60
C GLY A 221 3.95 -16.45 -25.19
N ILE A 222 4.31 -15.60 -24.22
CA ILE A 222 4.39 -15.97 -22.81
C ILE A 222 3.05 -15.66 -22.14
N GLU A 223 2.34 -16.68 -21.67
CA GLU A 223 1.12 -16.49 -20.88
C GLU A 223 1.43 -15.65 -19.63
N ASN A 224 0.72 -14.53 -19.48
CA ASN A 224 0.82 -13.68 -18.29
C ASN A 224 0.46 -14.49 -17.01
N PRO A 225 1.18 -14.28 -15.89
CA PRO A 225 0.93 -15.04 -14.67
C PRO A 225 -0.47 -14.73 -14.10
N GLY A 226 -1.31 -15.76 -13.95
CA GLY A 226 -2.68 -15.61 -13.44
C GLY A 226 -2.78 -15.40 -11.91
N PHE A 227 -1.68 -15.55 -11.16
CA PHE A 227 -1.68 -15.31 -9.72
C PHE A 227 -0.30 -14.94 -9.14
N ILE A 228 -0.31 -14.26 -7.97
CA ILE A 228 0.87 -13.95 -7.16
C ILE A 228 0.64 -14.37 -5.70
N TRP A 229 1.69 -14.81 -5.00
CA TRP A 229 1.66 -14.98 -3.54
C TRP A 229 2.37 -13.82 -2.87
N LEU A 230 1.61 -12.88 -2.30
CA LEU A 230 2.16 -11.65 -1.72
C LEU A 230 3.09 -11.92 -0.54
N ASP A 231 2.85 -13.01 0.19
CA ASP A 231 3.61 -13.39 1.37
C ASP A 231 4.66 -14.47 1.09
N ARG A 232 5.23 -14.47 -0.12
CA ARG A 232 6.32 -15.34 -0.59
C ARG A 232 7.35 -14.53 -1.39
N PRO A 233 8.59 -15.02 -1.56
CA PRO A 233 9.53 -14.45 -2.51
C PRO A 233 8.93 -14.51 -3.92
N ASN A 234 8.87 -13.36 -4.59
CA ASN A 234 8.49 -13.22 -5.99
C ASN A 234 9.64 -12.54 -6.72
N ASP A 235 9.84 -12.88 -7.99
CA ASP A 235 10.79 -12.15 -8.84
C ASP A 235 10.24 -10.77 -9.24
N ASP A 236 11.13 -9.92 -9.76
CA ASP A 236 10.80 -8.54 -10.11
C ASP A 236 9.79 -8.45 -11.26
N GLU A 237 9.75 -9.41 -12.18
CA GLU A 237 8.82 -9.40 -13.31
C GLU A 237 7.39 -9.68 -12.83
N MET A 238 7.19 -10.67 -11.96
CA MET A 238 5.91 -10.97 -11.33
C MET A 238 5.42 -9.81 -10.46
N VAL A 239 6.32 -9.17 -9.70
CA VAL A 239 6.01 -7.97 -8.90
C VAL A 239 5.59 -6.81 -9.80
N GLN A 240 6.35 -6.53 -10.85
CA GLN A 240 6.03 -5.45 -11.80
C GLN A 240 4.69 -5.70 -12.50
N TYR A 241 4.43 -6.94 -12.92
CA TYR A 241 3.17 -7.31 -13.55
C TYR A 241 2.01 -7.12 -12.57
N PHE A 242 2.12 -7.59 -11.33
CA PHE A 242 1.08 -7.35 -10.32
C PHE A 242 0.85 -5.86 -10.07
N VAL A 243 1.91 -5.05 -9.94
CA VAL A 243 1.77 -3.60 -9.71
C VAL A 243 1.06 -2.91 -10.88
N ARG A 244 1.31 -3.32 -12.12
CA ARG A 244 0.67 -2.75 -13.31
C ARG A 244 -0.75 -3.26 -13.52
N SER A 245 -0.96 -4.57 -13.41
CA SER A 245 -2.15 -5.27 -13.92
C SER A 245 -2.85 -6.16 -12.88
N GLY A 246 -2.47 -6.10 -11.60
CA GLY A 246 -3.00 -6.92 -10.51
C GLY A 246 -4.44 -6.59 -10.08
N ARG A 247 -5.38 -6.59 -11.02
CA ARG A 247 -6.82 -6.46 -10.77
C ARG A 247 -7.45 -7.86 -10.70
N PRO A 248 -8.59 -8.04 -10.00
CA PRO A 248 -9.22 -9.38 -9.84
C PRO A 248 -9.48 -10.13 -11.15
N ALA A 249 -9.74 -9.41 -12.25
CA ALA A 249 -9.98 -9.98 -13.57
C ALA A 249 -8.71 -10.52 -14.25
N ASN A 250 -7.54 -9.98 -13.90
CA ASN A 250 -6.28 -10.23 -14.62
C ASN A 250 -5.35 -11.15 -13.81
N MET A 251 -5.23 -10.93 -12.50
CA MET A 251 -4.31 -11.67 -11.66
C MET A 251 -4.84 -11.76 -10.23
N LYS A 252 -4.93 -12.98 -9.70
CA LYS A 252 -5.31 -13.23 -8.31
C LYS A 252 -4.14 -12.98 -7.37
N ALA A 253 -4.41 -12.45 -6.18
CA ALA A 253 -3.38 -12.23 -5.17
C ALA A 253 -3.67 -13.06 -3.93
N TYR A 254 -2.72 -13.89 -3.54
CA TYR A 254 -2.87 -14.82 -2.43
C TYR A 254 -2.01 -14.43 -1.23
N VAL A 255 -2.55 -14.65 -0.04
CA VAL A 255 -1.80 -14.64 1.22
C VAL A 255 -2.02 -15.97 1.96
N SER A 256 -0.94 -16.60 2.41
CA SER A 256 -1.00 -17.89 3.11
C SER A 256 -1.87 -17.79 4.37
N GLY A 257 -2.90 -18.62 4.48
CA GLY A 257 -3.84 -18.60 5.61
C GLY A 257 -5.00 -17.60 5.47
N VAL A 258 -5.04 -16.85 4.37
CA VAL A 258 -6.17 -15.98 3.94
C VAL A 258 -6.81 -16.56 2.67
N GLY A 259 -6.01 -16.88 1.65
CA GLY A 259 -6.48 -17.19 0.30
C GLY A 259 -6.42 -15.98 -0.62
N ASP A 260 -7.30 -15.93 -1.63
CA ASP A 260 -7.39 -14.83 -2.59
C ASP A 260 -7.91 -13.56 -1.91
N ILE A 261 -7.12 -12.49 -1.88
CA ILE A 261 -7.45 -11.25 -1.17
C ILE A 261 -8.60 -10.46 -1.82
N TYR A 262 -9.05 -10.84 -3.01
CA TYR A 262 -10.17 -10.18 -3.69
C TYR A 262 -11.54 -10.76 -3.36
N GLU A 263 -11.62 -11.91 -2.66
CA GLU A 263 -12.90 -12.47 -2.25
C GLU A 263 -13.63 -11.57 -1.24
N THR A 264 -14.96 -11.55 -1.29
CA THR A 264 -15.82 -10.78 -0.36
C THR A 264 -15.56 -11.10 1.12
N LYS A 265 -15.14 -12.35 1.43
CA LYS A 265 -14.84 -12.79 2.80
C LYS A 265 -13.39 -12.51 3.23
N SER A 266 -12.53 -12.10 2.31
CA SER A 266 -11.09 -11.92 2.57
C SER A 266 -10.77 -10.81 3.55
N PRO A 267 -11.48 -9.66 3.61
CA PRO A 267 -11.24 -8.65 4.64
C PRO A 267 -11.28 -9.23 6.07
N ALA A 268 -12.29 -10.05 6.39
CA ALA A 268 -12.39 -10.72 7.69
C ALA A 268 -11.27 -11.75 7.91
N LYS A 269 -10.95 -12.55 6.87
CA LYS A 269 -9.85 -13.53 6.93
C LYS A 269 -8.49 -12.86 7.15
N ILE A 270 -8.25 -11.69 6.55
CA ILE A 270 -7.03 -10.89 6.71
C ILE A 270 -6.89 -10.42 8.16
N LEU A 271 -7.95 -9.85 8.75
CA LEU A 271 -7.94 -9.43 10.15
C LEU A 271 -7.60 -10.61 11.09
N ARG A 272 -8.24 -11.77 10.87
CA ARG A 272 -7.93 -13.02 11.61
C ARG A 272 -6.49 -13.51 11.41
N HIS A 273 -5.95 -13.38 10.20
CA HIS A 273 -4.58 -13.78 9.92
C HIS A 273 -3.57 -12.84 10.60
N GLY A 274 -3.81 -11.53 10.52
CA GLY A 274 -3.04 -10.52 11.23
C GLY A 274 -3.04 -10.74 12.73
N LEU A 275 -4.19 -11.08 13.34
CA LEU A 275 -4.29 -11.47 14.75
C LEU A 275 -3.37 -12.63 15.10
N ARG A 276 -3.36 -13.70 14.30
CA ARG A 276 -2.50 -14.87 14.53
C ARG A 276 -1.01 -14.53 14.47
N ILE A 277 -0.61 -13.69 13.51
CA ILE A 277 0.79 -13.21 13.43
C ILE A 277 1.08 -12.32 14.64
N LEU A 278 0.16 -11.42 15.00
CA LEU A 278 0.33 -10.49 16.11
C LEU A 278 0.52 -11.26 17.42
N GLU A 279 -0.34 -12.23 17.73
CA GLU A 279 -0.21 -13.11 18.89
C GLU A 279 1.15 -13.83 18.94
N SER A 280 1.73 -14.17 17.79
CA SER A 280 3.05 -14.81 17.74
C SER A 280 4.22 -13.87 18.10
N VAL A 281 4.04 -12.55 18.00
CA VAL A 281 5.08 -11.53 18.29
C VAL A 281 4.74 -10.60 19.47
N ALA A 282 3.52 -10.70 19.99
CA ALA A 282 2.89 -9.77 20.93
C ALA A 282 3.48 -9.81 22.35
N PHE A 283 3.80 -11.01 22.86
CA PHE A 283 4.04 -11.22 24.29
C PHE A 283 5.32 -10.58 24.85
N ALA A 284 6.16 -9.98 24.02
CA ALA A 284 7.46 -9.49 24.47
C ALA A 284 7.42 -8.09 25.11
N TRP A 285 6.43 -7.23 24.82
CA TRP A 285 6.52 -5.79 25.18
C TRP A 285 5.22 -5.07 25.64
N GLY A 286 4.08 -5.76 25.75
CA GLY A 286 2.88 -5.24 26.43
C GLY A 286 2.08 -4.12 25.73
N ARG A 287 2.49 -3.68 24.54
CA ARG A 287 1.75 -2.71 23.68
C ARG A 287 0.85 -3.38 22.64
N ASP A 288 0.80 -4.70 22.65
CA ASP A 288 0.09 -5.58 21.74
C ASP A 288 -1.42 -5.69 22.05
N ARG A 289 -1.82 -5.48 23.31
CA ARG A 289 -3.21 -5.70 23.76
C ARG A 289 -4.21 -4.82 23.02
N ASP A 290 -3.91 -3.54 22.87
CA ASP A 290 -4.79 -2.61 22.16
C ASP A 290 -4.95 -3.03 20.69
N TYR A 291 -3.85 -3.42 20.04
CA TYR A 291 -3.87 -3.89 18.65
C TYR A 291 -4.69 -5.17 18.49
N VAL A 292 -4.53 -6.13 19.41
CA VAL A 292 -5.33 -7.37 19.43
C VAL A 292 -6.81 -7.04 19.59
N ASP A 293 -7.17 -6.22 20.58
CA ASP A 293 -8.57 -5.88 20.86
C ASP A 293 -9.24 -5.17 19.67
N ILE A 294 -8.53 -4.22 19.05
CA ILE A 294 -9.01 -3.48 17.87
C ILE A 294 -9.24 -4.44 16.70
N LEU A 295 -8.26 -5.29 16.37
CA LEU A 295 -8.37 -6.23 15.25
C LEU A 295 -9.47 -7.27 15.49
N GLN A 296 -9.63 -7.77 16.72
CA GLN A 296 -10.71 -8.69 17.08
C GLN A 296 -12.10 -8.05 16.94
N LYS A 297 -12.26 -6.80 17.40
CA LYS A 297 -13.52 -6.06 17.22
C LYS A 297 -13.83 -5.87 15.72
N ALA A 298 -12.83 -5.46 14.95
CA ALA A 298 -12.98 -5.26 13.50
C ALA A 298 -13.37 -6.56 12.78
N GLU A 299 -12.74 -7.68 13.14
CA GLU A 299 -13.06 -9.00 12.57
C GLU A 299 -14.52 -9.37 12.81
N ARG A 300 -15.01 -9.21 14.05
CA ARG A 300 -16.40 -9.50 14.42
C ARG A 300 -17.39 -8.64 13.63
N VAL A 301 -17.09 -7.35 13.47
CA VAL A 301 -17.92 -6.44 12.66
C VAL A 301 -17.96 -6.89 11.21
N MET A 302 -16.82 -7.28 10.63
CA MET A 302 -16.77 -7.75 9.24
C MET A 302 -17.51 -9.06 9.03
N LEU A 303 -17.42 -10.01 9.97
CA LEU A 303 -18.20 -11.26 9.93
C LEU A 303 -19.70 -10.99 10.01
N GLY A 304 -20.12 -10.01 10.82
CA GLY A 304 -21.53 -9.61 10.92
C GLY A 304 -22.07 -8.86 9.70
N ARG A 305 -21.20 -8.29 8.85
CA ARG A 305 -21.59 -7.66 7.57
C ARG A 305 -21.67 -8.65 6.41
N GLY A 306 -21.07 -9.84 6.56
CA GLY A 306 -21.06 -10.89 5.54
C GLY A 306 -22.05 -12.03 5.80
N ALA A 307 -22.94 -11.89 6.79
CA ALA A 307 -24.04 -12.78 7.12
C ALA A 307 -25.37 -12.10 6.76
#